data_AF-A0A673H8V2-F1
#
_entry.id   AF-A0A673H8V2-F1
#
_cell.length_a   1.000
_cell.length_b   1.000
_cell.length_c   1.000
_cell.angle_alpha   90.00
_cell.angle_beta   90.00
_cell.angle_gamma   90.00
#
_symmetry.space_group_name_H-M   'P 1'
#
loop_
_entity.id
_entity.type
_entity.pdbx_description
1 polymer ?
#
loop_
_entity_poly.entity_id
_entity_poly.type
_entity_poly.pdbx_seq_one_letter_code
_entity_poly.pdbx_strand_id
1 'polypeptide(L)'
;MQDPNADTEWNDILRKKGILPPKETPPEEEEEELHQTQSVVKTYESMTLEQLEENEDEFSEEDELAMEMYRQKRLAEWKTNQLKNRFEEVSEISGQDYVQEVNKAGAGIWVVLHLYKPGIPLCTLINQHLSQLARKFPQTKFLKSISSTCIPNFPDRNLPTLFIYHEGEMKAQFIGPLVFGGMSLTCDELEWRLSESGAIKTDLEENPRKQIQDQLLSSIRCSMPRRRDADEDSDDDDD
;
A
#
# COMPACT_ATOMS: atom_id res chain seq x y z
N MET A 1 -43.31 10.23 17.00
CA MET A 1 -42.57 8.96 16.80
C MET A 1 -41.45 9.28 15.82
N GLN A 2 -40.19 9.16 16.23
CA GLN A 2 -39.04 9.30 15.32
C GLN A 2 -38.85 7.96 14.59
N ASP A 3 -38.54 8.05 13.30
CA ASP A 3 -38.31 6.89 12.45
C ASP A 3 -37.06 6.12 12.93
N PRO A 4 -37.18 4.84 13.33
CA PRO A 4 -36.06 4.04 13.82
C PRO A 4 -34.98 3.75 12.76
N ASN A 5 -35.21 4.09 11.48
CA ASN A 5 -34.23 3.91 10.41
C ASN A 5 -33.60 5.22 9.87
N ALA A 6 -33.84 6.36 10.53
CA ALA A 6 -33.26 7.63 10.10
C ALA A 6 -31.72 7.65 10.29
N ASP A 7 -30.98 8.02 9.25
CA ASP A 7 -29.51 8.18 9.30
C ASP A 7 -29.12 9.48 10.00
N THR A 8 -29.10 9.42 11.33
CA THR A 8 -28.54 10.47 12.16
C THR A 8 -27.28 9.95 12.83
N GLU A 9 -26.26 10.81 12.98
CA GLU A 9 -25.02 10.48 13.72
C GLU A 9 -25.31 9.90 15.11
N TRP A 10 -26.45 10.28 15.70
CA TRP A 10 -26.95 9.73 16.96
C TRP A 10 -27.35 8.24 16.87
N ASN A 11 -28.02 7.82 15.80
CA ASN A 11 -28.45 6.43 15.62
C ASN A 11 -27.26 5.48 15.39
N ASP A 12 -26.20 5.92 14.72
CA ASP A 12 -24.99 5.13 14.52
C ASP A 12 -24.20 4.92 15.81
N ILE A 13 -24.14 5.94 16.68
CA ILE A 13 -23.55 5.82 18.01
C ILE A 13 -24.35 4.80 18.85
N LEU A 14 -25.67 4.78 18.73
CA LEU A 14 -26.54 3.83 19.43
C LEU A 14 -26.40 2.39 18.91
N ARG A 15 -26.22 2.18 17.60
CA ARG A 15 -25.89 0.86 17.01
C ARG A 15 -24.52 0.37 17.49
N LYS A 16 -23.51 1.25 17.51
CA LYS A 16 -22.15 0.93 18.00
C LYS A 16 -22.10 0.60 19.50
N LYS A 17 -23.04 1.14 20.28
CA LYS A 17 -23.22 0.83 21.71
C LYS A 17 -24.10 -0.41 21.97
N GLY A 18 -24.61 -1.06 20.93
CA GLY A 18 -25.42 -2.28 21.02
C GLY A 18 -26.86 -2.06 21.50
N ILE A 19 -27.37 -0.82 21.41
CA ILE A 19 -28.72 -0.45 21.87
C ILE A 19 -29.74 -0.61 20.73
N LEU A 20 -29.33 -0.36 19.49
CA LEU A 20 -30.12 -0.63 18.28
C LEU A 20 -29.55 -1.84 17.51
N PRO A 21 -30.41 -2.64 16.84
CA PRO A 21 -29.95 -3.71 15.96
C PRO A 21 -29.10 -3.15 14.80
N PRO A 22 -28.19 -3.97 14.22
CA PRO A 22 -27.41 -3.58 13.05
C PRO A 22 -28.32 -3.09 11.92
N LYS A 23 -27.88 -2.07 11.18
CA LYS A 23 -28.60 -1.63 9.97
C LYS A 23 -28.46 -2.73 8.93
N GLU A 24 -29.56 -3.08 8.27
CA GLU A 24 -29.50 -3.93 7.07
C GLU A 24 -28.59 -3.22 6.06
N THR A 25 -27.55 -3.91 5.60
CA THR A 25 -26.67 -3.43 4.54
C THR A 25 -27.50 -3.18 3.28
N PRO A 26 -27.16 -2.17 2.45
CA PRO A 26 -27.84 -2.00 1.18
C PRO A 26 -27.80 -3.33 0.39
N PRO A 27 -28.88 -3.63 -0.34
CA PRO A 27 -29.08 -4.95 -0.94
C PRO A 27 -27.99 -5.25 -1.97
N GLU A 28 -27.71 -6.54 -2.17
CA GLU A 28 -26.84 -7.09 -3.22
C GLU A 28 -27.12 -6.48 -4.62
N GLU A 29 -28.31 -5.90 -4.81
CA GLU A 29 -28.77 -5.13 -5.96
C GLU A 29 -27.83 -3.95 -6.34
N GLU A 30 -27.24 -3.20 -5.39
CA GLU A 30 -26.32 -2.09 -5.73
C GLU A 30 -24.98 -2.61 -6.32
N GLU A 31 -24.52 -3.78 -5.87
CA GLU A 31 -23.32 -4.43 -6.41
C GLU A 31 -23.59 -5.09 -7.76
N GLU A 32 -24.79 -5.66 -7.95
CA GLU A 32 -25.25 -6.24 -9.22
C GLU A 32 -25.46 -5.18 -10.31
N GLU A 33 -26.07 -4.03 -9.98
CA GLU A 33 -26.24 -2.89 -10.91
C GLU A 33 -24.87 -2.33 -11.35
N LEU A 34 -23.91 -2.24 -10.44
CA LEU A 34 -22.53 -1.84 -10.75
C LEU A 34 -21.81 -2.82 -11.70
N HIS A 35 -22.07 -4.11 -11.53
CA HIS A 35 -21.53 -5.15 -12.41
C HIS A 35 -22.18 -5.12 -13.81
N GLN A 36 -23.50 -4.92 -13.88
CA GLN A 36 -24.23 -4.81 -15.13
C GLN A 36 -23.81 -3.57 -15.91
N THR A 37 -23.79 -2.39 -15.28
CA THR A 37 -23.32 -1.15 -15.92
C THR A 37 -21.89 -1.27 -16.44
N GLN A 38 -20.99 -1.93 -15.70
CA GLN A 38 -19.63 -2.17 -16.18
C GLN A 38 -19.56 -3.15 -17.37
N SER A 39 -20.45 -4.15 -17.41
CA SER A 39 -20.51 -5.13 -18.50
C SER A 39 -21.00 -4.50 -19.81
N VAL A 40 -22.04 -3.66 -19.73
CA VAL A 40 -22.64 -2.92 -20.83
C VAL A 40 -21.63 -1.94 -21.44
N VAL A 41 -20.87 -1.22 -20.61
CA VAL A 41 -19.86 -0.28 -21.13
C VAL A 41 -18.69 -1.02 -21.80
N LYS A 42 -18.24 -2.16 -21.26
CA LYS A 42 -17.15 -2.97 -21.87
C LYS A 42 -17.53 -3.54 -23.22
N THR A 43 -18.80 -3.89 -23.45
CA THR A 43 -19.26 -4.35 -24.75
C THR A 43 -19.15 -3.26 -25.81
N TYR A 44 -19.51 -2.01 -25.49
CA TYR A 44 -19.40 -0.89 -26.42
C TYR A 44 -17.98 -0.37 -26.62
N GLU A 45 -17.12 -0.44 -25.59
CA GLU A 45 -15.70 -0.07 -25.70
C GLU A 45 -14.93 -0.96 -26.71
N SER A 46 -15.45 -2.15 -27.00
CA SER A 46 -14.88 -3.10 -27.97
C SER A 46 -15.39 -2.95 -29.41
N MET A 47 -16.38 -2.09 -29.66
CA MET A 47 -16.98 -1.88 -30.98
C MET A 47 -16.21 -0.85 -31.82
N THR A 48 -16.26 -0.99 -33.15
CA THR A 48 -15.71 0.00 -34.08
C THR A 48 -16.70 1.15 -34.35
N LEU A 49 -16.19 2.28 -34.85
CA LEU A 49 -17.00 3.48 -35.12
C LEU A 49 -18.22 3.20 -36.04
N GLU A 50 -18.03 2.38 -37.08
CA GLU A 50 -19.09 1.98 -38.01
C GLU A 50 -20.16 1.09 -37.34
N GLN A 51 -19.77 0.23 -36.38
CA GLN A 51 -20.70 -0.64 -35.65
C GLN A 51 -21.52 0.11 -34.60
N LEU A 52 -20.96 1.20 -34.05
CA LEU A 52 -21.68 2.10 -33.16
C LEU A 52 -22.71 2.93 -33.94
N GLU A 53 -22.37 3.36 -35.16
CA GLU A 53 -23.26 4.13 -36.04
C GLU A 53 -24.41 3.27 -36.58
N GLU A 54 -24.18 1.98 -36.88
CA GLU A 54 -25.24 1.05 -37.29
C GLU A 54 -26.20 0.64 -36.15
N ASN A 55 -25.77 0.68 -34.89
CA ASN A 55 -26.58 0.32 -33.72
C ASN A 55 -27.14 1.53 -32.96
N GLU A 56 -27.07 2.74 -33.52
CA GLU A 56 -27.58 3.98 -32.87
C GLU A 56 -29.05 3.85 -32.45
N ASP A 57 -29.88 3.16 -33.24
CA ASP A 57 -31.29 2.89 -32.95
C ASP A 57 -31.52 1.79 -31.87
N GLU A 58 -30.49 1.00 -31.55
CA GLU A 58 -30.51 -0.08 -30.55
C GLU A 58 -30.00 0.39 -29.17
N PHE A 59 -29.44 1.60 -29.08
CA PHE A 59 -29.09 2.24 -27.81
C PHE A 59 -30.36 2.62 -27.06
N SER A 60 -30.63 1.93 -25.96
CA SER A 60 -31.72 2.31 -25.07
C SER A 60 -31.36 3.54 -24.24
N GLU A 61 -32.37 4.24 -23.73
CA GLU A 61 -32.18 5.32 -22.75
C GLU A 61 -31.44 4.82 -21.48
N GLU A 62 -31.55 3.53 -21.15
CA GLU A 62 -30.80 2.87 -20.07
C GLU A 62 -29.30 2.73 -20.38
N ASP A 63 -28.93 2.43 -21.63
CA ASP A 63 -27.53 2.31 -22.04
C ASP A 63 -26.81 3.66 -22.03
N GLU A 64 -27.48 4.73 -22.45
CA GLU A 64 -26.97 6.10 -22.33
C GLU A 64 -26.76 6.50 -20.87
N LEU A 65 -27.72 6.20 -19.99
CA LEU A 65 -27.61 6.46 -18.56
C LEU A 65 -26.47 5.67 -17.91
N ALA A 66 -26.30 4.40 -18.26
CA ALA A 66 -25.21 3.56 -17.77
C ALA A 66 -23.83 4.10 -18.21
N MET A 67 -23.72 4.56 -19.46
CA MET A 67 -22.48 5.11 -19.99
C MET A 67 -22.12 6.45 -19.34
N GLU A 68 -23.10 7.35 -19.14
CA GLU A 68 -22.88 8.62 -18.44
C GLU A 68 -22.54 8.39 -16.95
N MET A 69 -23.21 7.46 -16.27
CA MET A 69 -22.85 7.08 -14.89
C MET A 69 -21.43 6.52 -14.80
N TYR A 70 -21.03 5.64 -15.72
CA TYR A 70 -19.67 5.12 -15.76
C TYR A 70 -18.64 6.21 -16.02
N ARG A 71 -18.91 7.12 -16.95
CA ARG A 71 -18.05 8.28 -17.25
C ARG A 71 -17.92 9.19 -16.04
N GLN A 72 -19.02 9.51 -15.36
CA GLN A 72 -19.00 10.33 -14.14
C GLN A 72 -18.23 9.63 -13.01
N LYS A 73 -18.41 8.31 -12.83
CA LYS A 73 -17.68 7.51 -11.85
C LYS A 73 -16.17 7.53 -12.11
N ARG A 74 -15.75 7.29 -13.36
CA ARG A 74 -14.32 7.36 -13.76
C ARG A 74 -13.74 8.76 -13.57
N LEU A 75 -14.48 9.81 -13.91
CA LEU A 75 -14.07 11.19 -13.63
C LEU A 75 -13.95 11.47 -12.13
N ALA A 76 -14.85 10.94 -11.31
CA ALA A 76 -14.81 11.11 -9.86
C ALA A 76 -13.62 10.36 -9.24
N GLU A 77 -13.35 9.12 -9.67
CA GLU A 77 -12.16 8.36 -9.29
C GLU A 77 -10.87 9.09 -9.70
N TRP A 78 -10.83 9.63 -10.92
CA TRP A 78 -9.66 10.38 -11.39
C TRP A 78 -9.46 11.69 -10.61
N LYS A 79 -10.52 12.45 -10.37
CA LYS A 79 -10.49 13.67 -9.54
C LYS A 79 -10.06 13.35 -8.11
N THR A 80 -10.59 12.31 -7.51
CA THR A 80 -10.20 11.90 -6.15
C THR A 80 -8.75 11.44 -6.08
N ASN A 81 -8.23 10.74 -7.09
CA ASN A 81 -6.80 10.42 -7.17
C ASN A 81 -5.93 11.66 -7.39
N GLN A 82 -6.34 12.61 -8.23
CA GLN A 82 -5.61 13.87 -8.40
C GLN A 82 -5.56 14.69 -7.11
N LEU A 83 -6.65 14.73 -6.35
CA LEU A 83 -6.70 15.37 -5.03
C LEU A 83 -5.83 14.68 -3.98
N LYS A 84 -5.49 13.40 -4.17
CA LYS A 84 -4.59 12.66 -3.28
C LYS A 84 -3.12 12.95 -3.57
N ASN A 85 -2.75 13.27 -4.81
CA ASN A 85 -1.38 13.62 -5.21
C ASN A 85 -0.97 15.02 -4.71
N ARG A 86 -0.73 15.14 -3.41
CA ARG A 86 -0.42 16.44 -2.75
C ARG A 86 0.97 16.50 -2.13
N PHE A 87 1.67 15.38 -2.00
CA PHE A 87 2.87 15.27 -1.18
C PHE A 87 4.09 14.83 -1.99
N GLU A 88 4.71 15.75 -2.72
CA GLU A 88 5.87 15.47 -3.59
C GLU A 88 7.23 15.59 -2.88
N GLU A 89 7.23 16.05 -1.63
CA GLU A 89 8.45 16.29 -0.84
C GLU A 89 8.32 15.77 0.59
N VAL A 90 9.47 15.40 1.19
CA VAL A 90 9.56 15.01 2.58
C VAL A 90 9.61 16.25 3.47
N SER A 91 8.56 16.49 4.25
CA SER A 91 8.53 17.61 5.20
C SER A 91 9.15 17.24 6.54
N GLU A 92 9.87 18.18 7.15
CA GLU A 92 10.40 18.02 8.51
C GLU A 92 9.42 18.61 9.52
N ILE A 93 9.10 17.85 10.57
CA ILE A 93 8.13 18.25 11.59
C ILE A 93 8.76 18.24 12.97
N SER A 94 8.22 19.04 13.89
CA SER A 94 8.54 18.98 15.32
C SER A 94 7.60 18.03 16.07
N GLY A 95 7.90 17.73 17.35
CA GLY A 95 6.99 16.97 18.20
C GLY A 95 5.63 17.65 18.43
N GLN A 96 5.55 18.98 18.33
CA GLN A 96 4.29 19.73 18.48
C GLN A 96 3.37 19.52 17.26
N ASP A 97 3.96 19.41 16.08
CA ASP A 97 3.24 19.26 14.81
C ASP A 97 2.76 17.81 14.60
N TYR A 98 3.36 16.85 15.32
CA TYR A 98 3.07 15.41 15.20
C TYR A 98 1.57 15.11 15.16
N VAL A 99 0.80 15.65 16.09
CA VAL A 99 -0.63 15.35 16.20
C VAL A 99 -1.40 15.87 14.98
N GLN A 100 -1.04 17.03 14.45
CA GLN A 100 -1.70 17.59 13.28
C GLN A 100 -1.25 16.90 12.00
N GLU A 101 0.06 16.72 11.84
CA GLU A 101 0.65 16.25 10.59
C GLU A 101 0.52 14.74 10.40
N VAL A 102 0.50 13.96 11.49
CA VAL A 102 0.41 12.49 11.48
C VAL A 102 -1.00 12.02 11.81
N ASN A 103 -1.54 12.36 12.99
CA ASN A 103 -2.83 11.82 13.42
C ASN A 103 -4.03 12.48 12.71
N LYS A 104 -3.86 13.70 12.19
CA LYS A 104 -4.91 14.47 11.50
C LYS A 104 -4.55 14.80 10.04
N ALA A 105 -3.79 13.92 9.39
CA ALA A 105 -3.36 14.13 8.01
C ALA A 105 -4.52 14.21 6.98
N GLY A 106 -5.67 13.62 7.31
CA GLY A 106 -6.88 13.59 6.48
C GLY A 106 -7.32 12.16 6.16
N ALA A 107 -8.56 12.00 5.66
CA ALA A 107 -9.13 10.71 5.31
C ALA A 107 -8.41 10.10 4.09
N GLY A 108 -8.11 8.79 4.14
CA GLY A 108 -7.44 8.07 3.07
C GLY A 108 -5.98 8.48 2.78
N ILE A 109 -5.35 9.26 3.67
CA ILE A 109 -3.93 9.65 3.53
C ILE A 109 -3.07 8.74 4.39
N TRP A 110 -2.09 8.10 3.74
CA TRP A 110 -1.03 7.36 4.41
C TRP A 110 0.09 8.31 4.83
N VAL A 111 0.57 8.15 6.07
CA VAL A 111 1.66 8.96 6.60
C VAL A 111 2.82 8.06 6.99
N VAL A 112 4.00 8.33 6.44
CA VAL A 112 5.25 7.63 6.77
C VAL A 112 6.14 8.62 7.52
N LEU A 113 6.34 8.40 8.82
CA LEU A 113 7.19 9.22 9.67
C LEU A 113 8.52 8.54 9.95
N HIS A 114 9.62 9.18 9.57
CA HIS A 114 10.98 8.77 9.90
C HIS A 114 11.52 9.54 11.11
N LEU A 115 11.70 8.84 12.22
CA LEU A 115 12.48 9.35 13.33
C LEU A 115 13.96 9.08 13.10
N TYR A 116 14.74 10.16 13.14
CA TYR A 116 16.17 10.10 12.86
C TYR A 116 16.99 10.90 13.87
N LYS A 117 18.31 10.74 13.80
CA LYS A 117 19.25 11.59 14.52
C LYS A 117 20.43 11.92 13.61
N PRO A 118 20.84 13.20 13.54
CA PRO A 118 22.06 13.58 12.84
C PRO A 118 23.26 12.79 13.39
N GLY A 119 24.12 12.30 12.51
CA GLY A 119 25.31 11.53 12.87
C GLY A 119 25.17 10.00 12.78
N ILE A 120 23.97 9.47 12.57
CA ILE A 120 23.77 8.04 12.26
C ILE A 120 23.74 7.88 10.72
N PRO A 121 24.70 7.16 10.09
CA PRO A 121 24.78 7.06 8.63
C PRO A 121 23.53 6.46 7.99
N LEU A 122 22.95 5.43 8.62
CA LEU A 122 21.76 4.76 8.09
C LEU A 122 20.53 5.68 8.05
N CYS A 123 20.40 6.58 9.03
CA CYS A 123 19.36 7.61 9.03
C CYS A 123 19.49 8.55 7.82
N THR A 124 20.72 8.96 7.50
CA THR A 124 21.00 9.80 6.32
C THR A 124 20.63 9.08 5.03
N LEU A 125 20.95 7.79 4.92
CA LEU A 125 20.60 6.98 3.76
C LEU A 125 19.08 6.85 3.60
N ILE A 126 18.34 6.55 4.67
CA ILE A 126 16.88 6.45 4.63
C ILE A 126 16.26 7.80 4.23
N ASN A 127 16.77 8.92 4.76
CA ASN A 127 16.30 10.25 4.36
C ASN A 127 16.44 10.48 2.85
N GLN A 128 17.55 10.05 2.23
CA GLN A 128 17.75 10.18 0.79
C GLN A 128 16.76 9.32 0.00
N HIS A 129 16.52 8.08 0.42
CA HIS A 129 15.55 7.19 -0.23
C HIS A 129 14.13 7.74 -0.09
N LEU A 130 13.73 8.22 1.09
CA LEU A 130 12.41 8.82 1.30
C LEU A 130 12.19 10.05 0.43
N SER A 131 13.22 10.87 0.18
CA SER A 131 13.11 12.01 -0.76
C SER A 131 12.85 11.56 -2.20
N GLN A 132 13.38 10.41 -2.62
CA GLN A 132 13.07 9.84 -3.94
C GLN A 132 11.66 9.26 -3.98
N LEU A 133 11.28 8.53 -2.93
CA LEU A 133 9.97 7.89 -2.81
C LEU A 133 8.83 8.92 -2.72
N ALA A 134 9.04 10.06 -2.05
CA ALA A 134 8.04 11.13 -1.98
C ALA A 134 7.67 11.66 -3.38
N ARG A 135 8.65 11.79 -4.27
CA ARG A 135 8.41 12.21 -5.66
C ARG A 135 7.71 11.13 -6.48
N LYS A 136 7.99 9.86 -6.21
CA LYS A 136 7.39 8.71 -6.90
C LYS A 136 5.94 8.47 -6.42
N PHE A 137 5.66 8.72 -5.15
CA PHE A 137 4.37 8.42 -4.51
C PHE A 137 3.74 9.67 -3.88
N PRO A 138 3.26 10.63 -4.70
CA PRO A 138 2.69 11.89 -4.21
C PRO A 138 1.40 11.74 -3.40
N GLN A 139 0.79 10.56 -3.44
CA GLN A 139 -0.39 10.17 -2.66
C GLN A 139 -0.08 9.87 -1.18
N THR A 140 1.19 9.63 -0.85
CA THR A 140 1.63 9.24 0.49
C THR A 140 2.44 10.37 1.10
N LYS A 141 2.11 10.75 2.34
CA LYS A 141 2.76 11.85 3.03
C LYS A 141 4.01 11.36 3.75
N PHE A 142 5.18 11.76 3.27
CA PHE A 142 6.45 11.43 3.89
C PHE A 142 6.91 12.55 4.82
N LEU A 143 7.20 12.19 6.06
CA LEU A 143 7.64 13.09 7.11
C LEU A 143 8.93 12.60 7.74
N LYS A 144 9.75 13.54 8.22
CA LYS A 144 10.92 13.24 9.05
C LYS A 144 10.92 14.11 10.30
N SER A 145 11.49 13.59 11.38
CA SER A 145 11.66 14.37 12.60
C SER A 145 12.88 13.90 13.39
N ILE A 146 13.53 14.83 14.07
CA ILE A 146 14.61 14.49 15.00
C ILE A 146 13.99 13.74 16.18
N SER A 147 14.46 12.53 16.42
CA SER A 147 13.98 11.63 17.48
C SER A 147 13.85 12.32 18.84
N SER A 148 14.84 13.12 19.25
CA SER A 148 14.83 13.83 20.53
C SER A 148 13.82 14.99 20.62
N THR A 149 13.42 15.57 19.49
CA THR A 149 12.42 16.66 19.46
C THR A 149 11.00 16.12 19.33
N CYS A 150 10.84 14.97 18.67
CA CYS A 150 9.55 14.32 18.51
C CYS A 150 9.15 13.53 19.76
N ILE A 151 10.07 12.70 20.28
CA ILE A 151 9.83 11.84 21.44
C ILE A 151 10.96 12.07 22.47
N PRO A 152 10.65 12.66 23.64
CA PRO A 152 11.63 12.85 24.69
C PRO A 152 12.28 11.53 25.11
N ASN A 153 13.61 11.52 25.22
CA ASN A 153 14.40 10.34 25.63
C ASN A 153 14.25 9.10 24.73
N PHE A 154 13.93 9.28 23.45
CA PHE A 154 13.92 8.16 22.50
C PHE A 154 15.32 7.52 22.40
N PRO A 155 15.46 6.20 22.57
CA PRO A 155 16.77 5.56 22.64
C PRO A 155 17.44 5.48 21.27
N ASP A 156 18.67 5.98 21.16
CA ASP A 156 19.44 6.01 19.91
C ASP A 156 19.61 4.62 19.26
N ARG A 157 19.67 3.55 20.06
CA ARG A 157 19.75 2.15 19.56
C ARG A 157 18.55 1.73 18.71
N ASN A 158 17.41 2.40 18.86
CA ASN A 158 16.19 2.13 18.10
C ASN A 158 16.19 2.87 16.75
N LEU A 159 17.15 3.76 16.51
CA LEU A 159 17.24 4.51 15.26
C LEU A 159 18.00 3.72 14.19
N PRO A 160 17.61 3.86 12.92
CA PRO A 160 16.45 4.63 12.41
C PRO A 160 15.11 3.96 12.77
N THR A 161 14.04 4.75 12.91
CA THR A 161 12.68 4.23 13.12
C THR A 161 11.72 4.81 12.08
N LEU A 162 10.91 3.95 11.46
CA LEU A 162 9.78 4.36 10.63
C LEU A 162 8.47 3.98 11.32
N PHE A 163 7.54 4.92 11.39
CA PHE A 163 6.16 4.68 11.77
C PHE A 163 5.23 4.95 10.59
N ILE A 164 4.28 4.06 10.40
CA ILE A 164 3.32 4.13 9.29
C ILE A 164 1.94 4.26 9.87
N TYR A 165 1.26 5.33 9.48
CA TYR A 165 -0.08 5.68 9.94
C TYR A 165 -1.05 5.71 8.76
N HIS A 166 -2.28 5.32 9.06
CA HIS A 166 -3.43 5.50 8.17
C HIS A 166 -4.63 5.88 9.02
N GLU A 167 -5.28 6.99 8.70
CA GLU A 167 -6.49 7.47 9.39
C GLU A 167 -6.31 7.62 10.91
N GLY A 168 -5.12 8.05 11.34
CA GLY A 168 -4.79 8.28 12.74
C GLY A 168 -4.38 7.02 13.52
N GLU A 169 -4.43 5.84 12.90
CA GLU A 169 -3.99 4.59 13.49
C GLU A 169 -2.61 4.17 13.00
N MET A 170 -1.76 3.65 13.89
CA MET A 170 -0.47 3.06 13.52
C MET A 170 -0.71 1.69 12.88
N LYS A 171 -0.34 1.55 11.60
CA LYS A 171 -0.48 0.29 10.84
C LYS A 171 0.79 -0.55 10.87
N ALA A 172 1.97 0.08 10.88
CA ALA A 172 3.25 -0.62 10.96
C ALA A 172 4.34 0.22 11.63
N GLN A 173 5.34 -0.47 12.17
CA GLN A 173 6.55 0.14 12.73
C GLN A 173 7.79 -0.67 12.37
N PHE A 174 8.86 0.02 11.98
CA PHE A 174 10.16 -0.58 11.70
C PHE A 174 11.20 0.09 12.58
N ILE A 175 11.77 -0.65 13.52
CA ILE A 175 12.62 -0.11 14.59
C ILE A 175 14.03 -0.68 14.48
N GLY A 176 15.01 0.20 14.36
CA GLY A 176 16.42 -0.12 14.45
C GLY A 176 17.04 -0.63 13.14
N PRO A 177 18.38 -0.68 13.09
CA PRO A 177 19.13 -0.91 11.86
C PRO A 177 18.97 -2.33 11.30
N LEU A 178 18.67 -3.32 12.16
CA LEU A 178 18.57 -4.72 11.77
C LEU A 178 17.41 -4.96 10.79
N VAL A 179 16.30 -4.26 11.00
CA VAL A 179 15.09 -4.36 10.15
C VAL A 179 15.37 -3.85 8.74
N PHE A 180 16.22 -2.83 8.61
CA PHE A 180 16.61 -2.22 7.35
C PHE A 180 17.75 -2.95 6.64
N GLY A 181 18.40 -3.94 7.27
CA GLY A 181 19.52 -4.63 6.65
C GLY A 181 20.85 -3.88 6.68
N GLY A 182 20.94 -2.80 7.46
CA GLY A 182 22.15 -1.99 7.55
C GLY A 182 22.41 -1.14 6.31
N MET A 183 23.69 -0.89 6.02
CA MET A 183 24.11 0.11 5.01
C MET A 183 23.92 -0.32 3.55
N SER A 184 23.55 -1.56 3.28
CA SER A 184 23.24 -2.04 1.93
C SER A 184 21.78 -1.83 1.52
N LEU A 185 20.99 -1.07 2.31
CA LEU A 185 19.60 -0.77 2.00
C LEU A 185 19.48 0.00 0.67
N THR A 186 18.80 -0.60 -0.30
CA THR A 186 18.46 0.05 -1.58
C THR A 186 17.13 0.80 -1.48
N CYS A 187 16.87 1.71 -2.43
CA CYS A 187 15.60 2.43 -2.51
C CYS A 187 14.44 1.46 -2.74
N ASP A 188 14.62 0.49 -3.64
CA ASP A 188 13.61 -0.53 -3.96
C ASP A 188 13.31 -1.46 -2.77
N GLU A 189 14.31 -1.78 -1.95
CA GLU A 189 14.12 -2.53 -0.71
C GLU A 189 13.29 -1.75 0.33
N LEU A 190 13.45 -0.43 0.37
CA LEU A 190 12.65 0.41 1.25
C LEU A 190 11.23 0.58 0.69
N GLU A 191 11.10 0.73 -0.63
CA GLU A 191 9.82 0.75 -1.34
C GLU A 191 9.01 -0.52 -1.04
N TRP A 192 9.61 -1.69 -1.22
CA TRP A 192 8.95 -2.97 -0.95
C TRP A 192 8.45 -3.07 0.51
N ARG A 193 9.26 -2.65 1.48
CA ARG A 193 8.83 -2.68 2.89
C ARG A 193 7.66 -1.75 3.17
N LEU A 194 7.62 -0.59 2.52
CA LEU A 194 6.51 0.34 2.65
C LEU A 194 5.26 -0.19 1.94
N SER A 195 5.40 -0.90 0.82
CA SER A 195 4.25 -1.51 0.13
C SER A 195 3.64 -2.67 0.92
N GLU A 196 4.46 -3.47 1.61
CA GLU A 196 3.98 -4.54 2.50
C GLU A 196 3.05 -4.01 3.61
N SER A 197 3.25 -2.76 4.04
CA SER A 197 2.39 -2.10 5.03
C SER A 197 1.11 -1.47 4.44
N GLY A 198 0.98 -1.44 3.12
CA GLY A 198 -0.10 -0.75 2.40
C GLY A 198 0.12 0.75 2.18
N ALA A 199 1.22 1.32 2.68
CA ALA A 199 1.51 2.75 2.62
C ALA A 199 1.71 3.28 1.21
N ILE A 200 2.20 2.44 0.30
CA ILE A 200 2.44 2.77 -1.10
C ILE A 200 1.97 1.63 -2.00
N LYS A 201 1.51 1.98 -3.21
CA LYS A 201 1.22 1.02 -4.27
C LYS A 201 2.44 0.93 -5.17
N THR A 202 3.21 -0.15 -5.01
CA THR A 202 4.39 -0.41 -5.85
C THR A 202 4.00 -1.22 -7.09
N ASP A 203 4.73 -1.02 -8.17
CA ASP A 203 4.66 -1.85 -9.39
C ASP A 203 5.60 -3.07 -9.30
N LEU A 204 6.37 -3.21 -8.22
CA LEU A 204 7.27 -4.33 -8.00
C LEU A 204 6.47 -5.62 -7.78
N GLU A 205 6.78 -6.66 -8.56
CA GLU A 205 6.12 -7.96 -8.48
C GLU A 205 6.76 -8.90 -7.42
N GLU A 206 8.06 -8.72 -7.12
CA GLU A 206 8.82 -9.57 -6.20
C GLU A 206 9.71 -8.80 -5.24
N ASN A 207 9.96 -9.39 -4.05
CA ASN A 207 10.84 -8.82 -3.04
C ASN A 207 12.31 -8.82 -3.54
N PRO A 208 12.96 -7.64 -3.67
CA PRO A 208 14.31 -7.53 -4.21
C PRO A 208 15.38 -8.26 -3.39
N ARG A 209 15.15 -8.58 -2.12
CA ARG A 209 16.08 -9.37 -1.30
C ARG A 209 16.14 -10.85 -1.68
N LYS A 210 15.08 -11.42 -2.25
CA LYS A 210 15.05 -12.85 -2.58
C LYS A 210 16.01 -13.18 -3.73
N GLN A 211 16.16 -12.30 -4.72
CA GLN A 211 17.11 -12.49 -5.81
C GLN A 211 18.55 -12.70 -5.31
N ILE A 212 18.97 -11.98 -4.26
CA ILE A 212 20.34 -12.10 -3.70
C ILE A 212 20.50 -13.42 -2.95
N GLN A 213 19.49 -13.86 -2.18
CA GLN A 213 19.56 -15.15 -1.48
C GLN A 213 19.57 -16.34 -2.44
N ASP A 214 18.78 -16.31 -3.51
CA ASP A 214 18.73 -17.40 -4.49
C ASP A 214 20.04 -17.51 -5.28
N GLN A 215 20.71 -16.40 -5.58
CA GLN A 215 22.05 -16.40 -6.18
C GLN A 215 23.12 -16.95 -5.23
N LEU A 216 23.05 -16.62 -3.94
CA LEU A 216 23.98 -17.15 -2.94
C LEU A 216 23.78 -18.66 -2.71
N LEU A 217 22.51 -19.10 -2.60
CA LEU A 217 22.13 -20.50 -2.39
C LEU A 217 22.37 -21.38 -3.62
N SER A 218 22.31 -20.83 -4.83
CA SER A 218 22.67 -21.54 -6.07
C SER A 218 24.19 -21.65 -6.22
N SER A 219 24.95 -20.61 -5.87
CA SER A 219 26.41 -20.61 -5.92
C SER A 219 27.03 -21.63 -4.94
N ILE A 220 26.44 -21.81 -3.75
CA ILE A 220 26.87 -22.81 -2.76
C ILE A 220 26.52 -24.24 -3.23
N ARG A 221 25.40 -24.41 -3.94
CA ARG A 221 25.01 -25.72 -4.50
C ARG A 221 25.93 -26.18 -5.64
N CYS A 222 26.54 -25.25 -6.37
CA CYS A 222 27.53 -25.57 -7.41
C CYS A 222 28.94 -25.87 -6.87
N SER A 223 29.26 -25.51 -5.63
CA SER A 223 30.61 -25.69 -5.06
C SER A 223 30.76 -26.91 -4.15
N MET A 224 29.70 -27.70 -3.95
CA MET A 224 29.78 -28.96 -3.21
C MET A 224 30.49 -30.03 -4.06
N PRO A 225 31.61 -30.62 -3.60
CA PRO A 225 32.28 -31.67 -4.34
C PRO A 225 31.36 -32.90 -4.38
N ARG A 226 31.03 -33.37 -5.58
CA ARG A 226 30.36 -34.67 -5.78
C ARG A 226 31.22 -35.74 -5.12
N ARG A 227 30.73 -36.32 -4.02
CA ARG A 227 31.32 -37.56 -3.49
C ARG A 227 31.19 -38.61 -4.59
N ARG A 228 32.35 -39.16 -4.96
CA ARG A 228 32.50 -40.24 -5.91
C ARG A 228 32.12 -41.51 -5.16
N ASP A 229 30.87 -41.93 -5.31
CA ASP A 229 30.49 -43.31 -4.95
C ASP A 229 31.21 -44.21 -5.97
N ALA A 230 32.16 -44.99 -5.48
CA ALA A 230 32.87 -46.01 -6.24
C ALA A 230 32.49 -47.35 -5.62
N ASP A 231 31.47 -47.96 -6.23
CA ASP A 231 31.35 -49.37 -6.61
C ASP A 231 31.71 -50.43 -5.54
N GLU A 232 30.65 -51.00 -4.95
CA GLU A 232 30.64 -52.33 -4.35
C GLU A 232 30.73 -53.37 -5.50
N ASP A 233 31.90 -53.97 -5.70
CA ASP A 233 32.02 -55.21 -6.49
C ASP A 233 32.26 -56.39 -5.54
N SER A 234 31.30 -57.31 -5.62
CA SER A 234 31.23 -58.64 -5.05
C SER A 234 32.22 -59.57 -5.72
N ASP A 235 32.96 -60.38 -4.95
CA ASP A 235 33.50 -61.66 -5.44
C ASP A 235 33.30 -62.74 -4.37
N ASP A 236 32.27 -63.58 -4.61
CA ASP A 236 32.21 -64.99 -4.22
C ASP A 236 33.27 -65.75 -5.04
N ASP A 237 34.07 -66.62 -4.42
CA ASP A 237 34.42 -67.91 -5.03
C ASP A 237 35.06 -68.87 -4.00
N ASP A 238 34.69 -70.14 -4.20
CA ASP A 238 34.83 -71.37 -3.40
C ASP A 238 36.26 -71.92 -3.14
N ASP A 239 36.31 -72.85 -2.17
CA ASP A 239 37.33 -73.85 -1.75
C ASP A 239 38.46 -73.44 -0.75
#